data_AF-A0A3M1FQ17-F1
#
_entry.id   AF-A0A3M1FQ17-F1
#
_cell.length_a   1.000
_cell.length_b   1.000
_cell.length_c   1.000
_cell.angle_alpha   90.00
_cell.angle_beta   90.00
_cell.angle_gamma   90.00
#
_symmetry.space_group_name_H-M   'P 1'
#
loop_
_entity.id
_entity.type
_entity.pdbx_description
1 polymer ?
#
loop_
_entity_poly.entity_id
_entity_poly.type
_entity_poly.pdbx_seq_one_letter_code
_entity_poly.pdbx_strand_id
1 'polypeptide(L)'
;MANGSGFPSPHELPTIPGTEGWERMYPYHYRFRADDPERKRYEESTVWFCDALHYPEPLYPFDIIWDEAWYLALSQYNTRIFIVPPALGIDHRVVNGRVYISPVPVPDPAQIPERVEAFLKRAGYYYQNWDELYAKWEAKMKGVIEDLDALVIPELPEREDESVVFEAEGQSSGYKLLTAYDRLINLGILAWQYHFEFLNLGYAAYVTLVDFCQKAFPDIPLQRITQMVSGIEVILYQPDEELKALAKMACELGIEDEILKERPVQELFDALEQTSDGRLWEQRFEKAKYPWFYISTGTGWFHHDPAWIDELEIPLTSIRMYIQKLKRGESLERPLGELKRERDRIISEYRDLLPSEDDKQTFDQLLATAQMVFPYVENHMFYVEHWFHSIFWNKMREVSRRFVEAGFWDDVEDVWLLNRHEIRQALWDLVTAWATGVKPMGKLHWGPEIAWRKQVMEKFKAWTAPPALGTVPEKITEPFT
;
A
#
# COMPACT_ATOMS: atom_id res chain seq x y z
N MET A 1 -27.87 5.06 -29.13
CA MET A 1 -27.68 4.14 -30.27
C MET A 1 -26.55 3.22 -29.89
N ALA A 2 -26.87 1.98 -29.51
CA ALA A 2 -25.88 0.94 -29.27
C ALA A 2 -25.58 0.28 -30.62
N ASN A 3 -24.33 0.36 -31.08
CA ASN A 3 -23.78 -0.45 -32.17
C ASN A 3 -22.24 -0.31 -32.14
N GLY A 4 -21.57 -1.29 -31.53
CA GLY A 4 -20.11 -1.40 -31.45
C GLY A 4 -19.70 -2.17 -30.20
N SER A 5 -18.93 -3.25 -30.35
CA SER A 5 -18.44 -4.11 -29.26
C SER A 5 -17.34 -3.45 -28.41
N GLY A 6 -17.60 -2.27 -27.86
CA GLY A 6 -16.62 -1.47 -27.13
C GLY A 6 -17.18 -0.86 -25.85
N PHE A 7 -16.29 -0.55 -24.91
CA PHE A 7 -16.62 0.18 -23.70
C PHE A 7 -16.90 1.67 -24.02
N PRO A 8 -17.51 2.45 -23.10
CA PRO A 8 -17.71 3.87 -23.31
C PRO A 8 -16.38 4.59 -23.62
N SER A 9 -16.42 5.60 -24.49
CA SER A 9 -15.26 6.44 -24.73
C SER A 9 -14.86 7.17 -23.43
N PRO A 10 -13.56 7.21 -23.07
CA PRO A 10 -13.12 7.93 -21.88
C PRO A 10 -13.41 9.44 -21.94
N HIS A 11 -13.59 10.00 -23.13
CA HIS A 11 -13.89 11.42 -23.34
C HIS A 11 -15.40 11.75 -23.36
N GLU A 12 -16.26 10.74 -23.39
CA GLU A 12 -17.73 10.91 -23.48
C GLU A 12 -18.43 10.60 -22.16
N LEU A 13 -17.67 10.29 -21.10
CA LEU A 13 -18.24 10.11 -19.77
C LEU A 13 -18.80 11.43 -19.23
N PRO A 14 -20.06 11.45 -18.79
CA PRO A 14 -20.64 12.66 -18.24
C PRO A 14 -19.99 13.00 -16.90
N THR A 15 -19.80 14.30 -16.66
CA THR A 15 -19.57 14.82 -15.31
C THR A 15 -20.83 14.54 -14.47
N ILE A 16 -20.64 14.07 -13.24
CA ILE A 16 -21.77 13.83 -12.32
C ILE A 16 -22.36 15.20 -11.93
N PRO A 17 -23.69 15.41 -12.04
CA PRO A 17 -24.29 16.70 -11.75
C PRO A 17 -23.94 17.25 -10.36
N GLY A 18 -23.43 18.48 -10.32
CA GLY A 18 -22.96 19.14 -9.12
C GLY A 18 -21.61 18.64 -8.61
N THR A 19 -20.79 18.03 -9.46
CA THR A 19 -19.35 17.82 -9.26
C THR A 19 -18.51 18.62 -10.26
N GLU A 20 -19.07 19.62 -10.93
CA GLU A 20 -18.39 20.38 -11.97
C GLU A 20 -17.07 20.98 -11.44
N GLY A 21 -15.97 20.72 -12.16
CA GLY A 21 -14.63 21.14 -11.77
C GLY A 21 -13.91 20.20 -10.81
N TRP A 22 -14.42 18.98 -10.56
CA TRP A 22 -13.76 17.94 -9.75
C TRP A 22 -12.35 17.63 -10.21
N GLU A 23 -12.02 17.90 -11.47
CA GLU A 23 -10.71 17.58 -12.02
C GLU A 23 -9.56 18.36 -11.38
N ARG A 24 -9.85 19.44 -10.65
CA ARG A 24 -8.84 20.18 -9.86
C ARG A 24 -8.42 19.45 -8.59
N MET A 25 -9.16 18.43 -8.18
CA MET A 25 -8.85 17.60 -7.01
C MET A 25 -7.64 16.68 -7.26
N TYR A 26 -7.32 16.40 -8.52
CA TYR A 26 -6.27 15.45 -8.90
C TYR A 26 -5.23 16.12 -9.83
N PRO A 27 -4.01 15.56 -9.94
CA PRO A 27 -2.98 16.14 -10.80
C PRO A 27 -3.39 16.20 -12.27
N TYR A 28 -2.95 17.24 -12.98
CA TYR A 28 -3.41 17.51 -14.35
C TYR A 28 -3.10 16.40 -15.36
N HIS A 29 -2.07 15.57 -15.10
CA HIS A 29 -1.62 14.50 -15.99
C HIS A 29 -2.45 13.21 -15.85
N TYR A 30 -3.26 13.11 -14.79
CA TYR A 30 -4.24 12.03 -14.57
C TYR A 30 -5.55 12.23 -15.34
N ARG A 31 -5.73 13.35 -16.01
CA ARG A 31 -6.97 13.63 -16.74
C ARG A 31 -6.94 13.04 -18.14
N PHE A 32 -8.08 12.48 -18.56
CA PHE A 32 -8.37 12.32 -19.98
C PHE A 32 -8.45 13.71 -20.64
N ARG A 33 -7.80 13.86 -21.79
CA ARG A 33 -7.63 15.16 -22.45
C ARG A 33 -7.90 15.07 -23.94
N ALA A 34 -8.91 15.84 -24.37
CA ALA A 34 -9.32 15.93 -25.78
C ALA A 34 -8.76 17.16 -26.51
N ASP A 35 -8.05 18.05 -25.79
CA ASP A 35 -7.45 19.28 -26.31
C ASP A 35 -6.18 19.02 -27.14
N ASP A 36 -5.54 17.85 -26.98
CA ASP A 36 -4.44 17.37 -27.81
C ASP A 36 -4.88 16.19 -28.70
N PRO A 37 -4.85 16.32 -30.05
CA PRO A 37 -5.32 15.27 -30.96
C PRO A 37 -4.54 13.94 -30.87
N GLU A 38 -3.25 13.99 -30.54
CA GLU A 38 -2.42 12.78 -30.40
C GLU A 38 -2.80 12.01 -29.13
N ARG A 39 -2.86 12.69 -27.99
CA ARG A 39 -3.29 12.13 -26.72
C ARG A 39 -4.73 11.62 -26.76
N LYS A 40 -5.63 12.38 -27.38
CA LYS A 40 -7.02 11.93 -27.58
C LYS A 40 -7.07 10.61 -28.35
N ARG A 41 -6.33 10.51 -29.47
CA ARG A 41 -6.28 9.28 -30.26
C ARG A 41 -5.72 8.12 -29.46
N TYR A 42 -4.63 8.35 -28.72
CA TYR A 42 -4.05 7.35 -27.82
C TYR A 42 -5.09 6.87 -26.80
N GLU A 43 -5.72 7.79 -26.07
CA GLU A 43 -6.70 7.48 -25.02
C GLU A 43 -7.95 6.76 -25.57
N GLU A 44 -8.43 7.09 -26.77
CA GLU A 44 -9.55 6.41 -27.46
C GLU A 44 -9.18 5.00 -27.97
N SER A 45 -7.93 4.81 -28.41
CA SER A 45 -7.43 3.53 -28.93
C SER A 45 -6.99 2.54 -27.84
N THR A 46 -6.89 3.02 -26.59
CA THR A 46 -6.44 2.26 -25.43
C THR A 46 -7.62 1.74 -24.63
N VAL A 47 -7.52 0.52 -24.10
CA VAL A 47 -8.45 0.02 -23.08
C VAL A 47 -8.00 0.53 -21.71
N TRP A 48 -8.93 1.04 -20.93
CA TRP A 48 -8.66 1.50 -19.58
C TRP A 48 -9.51 0.70 -18.62
N PHE A 49 -8.89 -0.08 -17.74
CA PHE A 49 -9.61 -0.87 -16.73
C PHE A 49 -9.85 -0.02 -15.48
N CYS A 50 -11.06 -0.04 -14.95
CA CYS A 50 -11.31 0.54 -13.63
C CYS A 50 -10.52 -0.28 -12.62
N ASP A 51 -9.60 0.35 -11.91
CA ASP A 51 -8.74 -0.33 -10.94
C ASP A 51 -9.45 -0.53 -9.60
N ALA A 52 -10.54 -1.31 -9.63
CA ALA A 52 -11.31 -1.63 -8.45
C ALA A 52 -10.62 -2.67 -7.54
N LEU A 53 -9.51 -3.26 -8.00
CA LEU A 53 -8.69 -4.18 -7.21
C LEU A 53 -7.93 -3.39 -6.12
N HIS A 54 -7.24 -2.31 -6.51
CA HIS A 54 -6.53 -1.45 -5.57
C HIS A 54 -7.41 -0.31 -5.05
N TYR A 55 -8.32 0.20 -5.87
CA TYR A 55 -9.18 1.36 -5.58
C TYR A 55 -10.68 1.04 -5.72
N PRO A 56 -11.27 0.20 -4.84
CA PRO A 56 -12.68 -0.17 -4.91
C PRO A 56 -13.64 1.01 -4.68
N GLU A 57 -13.18 2.05 -3.98
CA GLU A 57 -13.94 3.26 -3.68
C GLU A 57 -13.37 4.51 -4.36
N PRO A 58 -14.14 5.62 -4.46
CA PRO A 58 -13.61 6.84 -5.07
C PRO A 58 -12.45 7.38 -4.26
N LEU A 59 -11.37 7.72 -4.95
CA LEU A 59 -10.12 8.09 -4.32
C LEU A 59 -10.21 9.49 -3.72
N TYR A 60 -9.84 9.64 -2.45
CA TYR A 60 -9.67 10.96 -1.87
C TYR A 60 -8.49 11.69 -2.54
N PRO A 61 -8.55 13.04 -2.65
CA PRO A 61 -7.47 13.83 -3.24
C PRO A 61 -6.08 13.55 -2.68
N PHE A 62 -5.95 13.25 -1.39
CA PHE A 62 -4.65 12.89 -0.81
C PHE A 62 -4.22 11.46 -1.14
N ASP A 63 -5.15 10.51 -1.10
CA ASP A 63 -4.89 9.06 -1.27
C ASP A 63 -4.30 8.72 -2.65
N ILE A 64 -4.45 9.61 -3.64
CA ILE A 64 -3.76 9.50 -4.93
C ILE A 64 -2.24 9.44 -4.81
N ILE A 65 -1.66 9.81 -3.65
CA ILE A 65 -0.23 9.72 -3.41
C ILE A 65 0.33 8.31 -3.63
N TRP A 66 -0.40 7.26 -3.25
CA TRP A 66 0.04 5.89 -3.54
C TRP A 66 -0.05 5.59 -5.02
N ASP A 67 -1.14 6.03 -5.66
CA ASP A 67 -1.28 5.87 -7.10
C ASP A 67 -0.14 6.52 -7.88
N GLU A 68 0.21 7.75 -7.53
CA GLU A 68 1.33 8.46 -8.12
C GLU A 68 2.67 7.77 -7.86
N ALA A 69 2.84 7.20 -6.66
CA ALA A 69 4.07 6.55 -6.29
C ALA A 69 4.26 5.22 -7.05
N TRP A 70 3.21 4.40 -7.18
CA TRP A 70 3.29 3.14 -7.91
C TRP A 70 3.28 3.33 -9.42
N TYR A 71 2.52 4.31 -9.96
CA TYR A 71 2.59 4.69 -11.37
C TYR A 71 4.05 5.00 -11.75
N LEU A 72 4.73 5.83 -10.96
CA LEU A 72 6.14 6.16 -11.19
C LEU A 72 7.05 4.94 -11.02
N ALA A 73 7.02 4.29 -9.86
CA ALA A 73 7.97 3.26 -9.48
C ALA A 73 7.87 2.03 -10.39
N LEU A 74 6.67 1.45 -10.54
CA LEU A 74 6.44 0.29 -11.41
C LEU A 74 6.96 0.56 -12.82
N SER A 75 6.55 1.69 -13.40
CA SER A 75 6.88 2.03 -14.79
C SER A 75 8.38 2.27 -14.98
N GLN A 76 9.07 2.88 -14.02
CA GLN A 76 10.52 3.05 -14.08
C GLN A 76 11.27 1.72 -13.95
N TYR A 77 10.80 0.82 -13.08
CA TYR A 77 11.38 -0.52 -12.96
C TYR A 77 11.19 -1.33 -14.25
N ASN A 78 10.02 -1.24 -14.89
CA ASN A 78 9.79 -1.88 -16.19
C ASN A 78 10.64 -1.25 -17.31
N THR A 79 10.70 0.07 -17.40
CA THR A 79 11.25 0.75 -18.59
C THR A 79 12.73 1.09 -18.54
N ARG A 80 13.27 1.37 -17.35
CA ARG A 80 14.62 1.95 -17.18
C ARG A 80 15.54 1.07 -16.34
N ILE A 81 14.99 0.29 -15.40
CA ILE A 81 15.79 -0.51 -14.47
C ILE A 81 15.88 -1.96 -14.92
N PHE A 82 14.80 -2.73 -14.95
CA PHE A 82 14.88 -4.13 -15.40
C PHE A 82 14.74 -4.27 -16.91
N ILE A 83 14.16 -3.29 -17.61
CA ILE A 83 13.94 -3.35 -19.06
C ILE A 83 13.06 -4.55 -19.42
N VAL A 84 11.90 -4.66 -18.76
CA VAL A 84 10.94 -5.76 -19.00
C VAL A 84 10.63 -5.83 -20.50
N PRO A 85 10.77 -7.00 -21.17
CA PRO A 85 10.86 -7.01 -22.62
C PRO A 85 9.61 -6.51 -23.35
N PRO A 86 8.38 -6.96 -23.01
CA PRO A 86 7.18 -6.50 -23.71
C PRO A 86 6.55 -5.22 -23.12
N ALA A 87 6.96 -4.79 -21.93
CA ALA A 87 6.21 -3.81 -21.13
C ALA A 87 7.00 -2.54 -20.83
N LEU A 88 6.29 -1.41 -20.86
CA LEU A 88 6.77 -0.09 -20.47
C LEU A 88 6.12 0.42 -19.16
N GLY A 89 5.33 -0.40 -18.47
CA GLY A 89 4.60 0.02 -17.27
C GLY A 89 3.14 0.30 -17.58
N ILE A 90 2.51 1.11 -16.74
CA ILE A 90 1.05 1.25 -16.69
C ILE A 90 0.72 2.74 -16.68
N ASP A 91 -0.21 3.17 -17.54
CA ASP A 91 -0.68 4.55 -17.57
C ASP A 91 -1.98 4.69 -16.76
N HIS A 92 -2.14 5.81 -16.07
CA HIS A 92 -3.19 6.01 -15.07
C HIS A 92 -4.00 7.26 -15.40
N ARG A 93 -5.32 7.15 -15.23
CA ARG A 93 -6.26 8.25 -15.37
C ARG A 93 -7.28 8.23 -14.23
N VAL A 94 -7.79 9.40 -13.88
CA VAL A 94 -8.93 9.53 -12.97
C VAL A 94 -10.12 10.11 -13.74
N VAL A 95 -11.30 9.51 -13.54
CA VAL A 95 -12.57 10.10 -13.95
C VAL A 95 -13.60 9.92 -12.84
N ASN A 96 -14.23 11.04 -12.44
CA ASN A 96 -15.25 11.05 -11.39
C ASN A 96 -14.79 10.32 -10.10
N GLY A 97 -13.53 10.54 -9.71
CA GLY A 97 -12.91 9.94 -8.52
C GLY A 97 -12.49 8.48 -8.66
N ARG A 98 -12.64 7.86 -9.83
CA ARG A 98 -12.24 6.47 -10.09
C ARG A 98 -10.94 6.41 -10.86
N VAL A 99 -10.03 5.56 -10.42
CA VAL A 99 -8.76 5.28 -11.10
C VAL A 99 -9.00 4.28 -12.22
N TYR A 100 -8.45 4.59 -13.38
CA TYR A 100 -8.45 3.76 -14.56
C TYR A 100 -7.01 3.55 -15.03
N ILE A 101 -6.61 2.31 -15.22
CA ILE A 101 -5.25 1.93 -15.58
C ILE A 101 -5.19 1.24 -16.93
N SER A 102 -4.04 1.35 -17.61
CA SER A 102 -3.79 0.65 -18.86
C SER A 102 -2.33 0.22 -19.01
N PRO A 103 -2.08 -1.08 -19.30
CA PRO A 103 -0.78 -1.56 -19.78
C PRO A 103 -0.22 -0.75 -20.95
N VAL A 104 1.05 -0.36 -20.85
CA VAL A 104 1.78 0.32 -21.93
C VAL A 104 2.76 -0.67 -22.57
N PRO A 105 2.46 -1.24 -23.75
CA PRO A 105 3.37 -2.14 -24.44
C PRO A 105 4.57 -1.38 -25.04
N VAL A 106 5.63 -2.11 -25.36
CA VAL A 106 6.64 -1.64 -26.31
C VAL A 106 5.96 -1.43 -27.68
N PRO A 107 5.98 -0.22 -28.27
CA PRO A 107 5.21 0.08 -29.48
C PRO A 107 5.64 -0.72 -30.72
N ASP A 108 6.94 -1.00 -30.83
CA ASP A 108 7.52 -1.75 -31.95
C ASP A 108 8.02 -3.12 -31.47
N PRO A 109 7.34 -4.23 -31.84
CA PRO A 109 7.77 -5.58 -31.48
C PRO A 109 9.20 -5.93 -31.90
N ALA A 110 9.77 -5.26 -32.90
CA ALA A 110 11.15 -5.48 -33.34
C ALA A 110 12.19 -5.06 -32.28
N GLN A 111 11.81 -4.24 -31.30
CA GLN A 111 12.69 -3.83 -30.19
C GLN A 111 12.71 -4.84 -29.04
N ILE A 112 11.74 -5.76 -28.98
CA ILE A 112 11.62 -6.73 -27.88
C ILE A 112 12.88 -7.63 -27.75
N PRO A 113 13.45 -8.20 -28.84
CA PRO A 113 14.63 -9.07 -28.72
C PRO A 113 15.84 -8.40 -28.05
N GLU A 114 16.12 -7.13 -28.35
CA GLU A 114 17.22 -6.39 -27.71
C GLU A 114 16.95 -6.18 -26.21
N ARG A 115 15.69 -5.92 -25.85
CA ARG A 115 15.28 -5.77 -24.43
C ARG A 115 15.42 -7.07 -23.65
N VAL A 116 15.22 -8.23 -24.29
CA VAL A 116 15.41 -9.54 -23.63
C VAL A 116 16.83 -9.70 -23.10
N GLU A 117 17.86 -9.35 -23.88
CA GLU A 117 19.26 -9.46 -23.42
C GLU A 117 19.50 -8.59 -22.17
N ALA A 118 19.02 -7.34 -22.20
CA ALA A 118 19.15 -6.42 -21.07
C ALA A 118 18.40 -6.94 -19.84
N PHE A 119 17.16 -7.43 -20.01
CA PHE A 119 16.35 -7.98 -18.93
C PHE A 119 17.01 -9.20 -18.29
N LEU A 120 17.41 -10.19 -19.10
CA LEU A 120 18.03 -11.42 -18.60
C LEU A 120 19.31 -11.13 -17.80
N LYS A 121 20.12 -10.16 -18.26
CA LYS A 121 21.32 -9.75 -17.51
C LYS A 121 20.96 -9.13 -16.14
N ARG A 122 19.96 -8.25 -16.10
CA ARG A 122 19.62 -7.47 -14.89
C ARG A 122 18.76 -8.26 -13.91
N ALA A 123 17.66 -8.85 -14.37
CA ALA A 123 16.82 -9.74 -13.59
C ALA A 123 17.58 -11.00 -13.17
N GLY A 124 18.40 -11.57 -14.06
CA GLY A 124 19.25 -12.72 -13.74
C GLY A 124 20.25 -12.44 -12.61
N TYR A 125 20.83 -11.24 -12.55
CA TYR A 125 21.65 -10.83 -11.41
C TYR A 125 20.85 -10.82 -10.10
N TYR A 126 19.62 -10.30 -10.11
CA TYR A 126 18.76 -10.31 -8.93
C TYR A 126 18.39 -11.74 -8.50
N TYR A 127 17.95 -12.60 -9.42
CA TYR A 127 17.61 -13.98 -9.08
C TYR A 127 18.82 -14.79 -8.56
N GLN A 128 20.02 -14.55 -9.08
CA GLN A 128 21.25 -15.24 -8.63
C GLN A 128 21.74 -14.77 -7.26
N ASN A 129 21.40 -13.55 -6.84
CA ASN A 129 21.86 -12.93 -5.60
C ASN A 129 20.69 -12.56 -4.68
N TRP A 130 19.57 -13.29 -4.79
CA TRP A 130 18.28 -12.90 -4.22
C TRP A 130 18.35 -12.67 -2.71
N ASP A 131 18.87 -13.63 -1.95
CA ASP A 131 18.92 -13.55 -0.49
C ASP A 131 19.74 -12.35 0.01
N GLU A 132 20.90 -12.08 -0.62
CA GLU A 132 21.74 -10.94 -0.26
C GLU A 132 21.06 -9.61 -0.57
N LEU A 133 20.46 -9.49 -1.76
CA LEU A 133 19.79 -8.26 -2.17
C LEU A 133 18.50 -8.05 -1.38
N TYR A 134 17.77 -9.13 -1.04
CA TYR A 134 16.57 -9.06 -0.22
C TYR A 134 16.90 -8.62 1.21
N ALA A 135 17.99 -9.13 1.81
CA ALA A 135 18.46 -8.63 3.11
C ALA A 135 18.81 -7.13 3.06
N LYS A 136 19.42 -6.65 1.97
CA LYS A 136 19.66 -5.20 1.77
C LYS A 136 18.36 -4.43 1.62
N TRP A 137 17.38 -5.02 0.92
CA TRP A 137 16.06 -4.42 0.77
C TRP A 137 15.32 -4.30 2.10
N GLU A 138 15.35 -5.34 2.91
CA GLU A 138 14.73 -5.32 4.23
C GLU A 138 15.39 -4.27 5.14
N ALA A 139 16.72 -4.21 5.13
CA ALA A 139 17.47 -3.22 5.90
C ALA A 139 17.13 -1.77 5.49
N LYS A 140 17.09 -1.46 4.19
CA LYS A 140 16.75 -0.10 3.74
C LYS A 140 15.27 0.24 3.96
N MET A 141 14.36 -0.74 3.85
CA MET A 141 12.94 -0.52 4.12
C MET A 141 12.71 -0.23 5.60
N LYS A 142 13.35 -1.01 6.49
CA LYS A 142 13.37 -0.71 7.94
C LYS A 142 13.96 0.65 8.24
N GLY A 143 15.07 1.03 7.58
CA GLY A 143 15.64 2.37 7.72
C GLY A 143 14.68 3.49 7.31
N VAL A 144 13.91 3.33 6.23
CA VAL A 144 12.88 4.30 5.82
C VAL A 144 11.73 4.38 6.84
N ILE A 145 11.34 3.25 7.43
CA ILE A 145 10.33 3.20 8.50
C ILE A 145 10.84 3.89 9.77
N GLU A 146 12.09 3.63 10.18
CA GLU A 146 12.73 4.28 11.32
C GLU A 146 12.85 5.80 11.11
N ASP A 147 13.25 6.24 9.91
CA ASP A 147 13.29 7.65 9.53
C ASP A 147 11.90 8.31 9.61
N LEU A 148 10.85 7.57 9.21
CA LEU A 148 9.47 8.05 9.26
C LEU A 148 8.94 8.13 10.70
N ASP A 149 9.22 7.11 11.51
CA ASP A 149 8.81 7.05 12.92
C ASP A 149 9.45 8.20 13.72
N ALA A 150 10.75 8.41 13.51
CA ALA A 150 11.53 9.49 14.12
C ALA A 150 11.19 10.89 13.58
N LEU A 151 10.45 11.00 12.48
CA LEU A 151 10.07 12.28 11.90
C LEU A 151 9.15 13.05 12.84
N VAL A 152 9.59 14.21 13.31
CA VAL A 152 8.79 15.11 14.14
C VAL A 152 8.04 16.10 13.25
N ILE A 153 6.73 16.23 13.46
CA ILE A 153 5.93 17.32 12.89
C ILE A 153 5.86 18.47 13.93
N PRO A 154 6.68 19.52 13.78
CA PRO A 154 6.85 20.52 14.82
C PRO A 154 5.59 21.38 15.01
N GLU A 155 5.36 21.78 16.26
CA GLU A 155 4.39 22.81 16.62
C GLU A 155 4.90 24.20 16.24
N LEU A 156 3.99 25.19 16.24
CA LEU A 156 4.30 26.59 15.98
C LEU A 156 4.10 27.41 17.26
N PRO A 157 5.14 27.57 18.10
CA PRO A 157 5.01 28.25 19.39
C PRO A 157 4.85 29.77 19.22
N GLU A 158 4.31 30.47 20.23
CA GLU A 158 4.25 31.95 20.20
C GLU A 158 5.65 32.57 20.07
N ARG A 159 6.66 31.93 20.67
CA ARG A 159 8.07 32.32 20.60
C ARG A 159 8.92 31.06 20.46
N GLU A 160 9.99 31.16 19.69
CA GLU A 160 10.99 30.09 19.61
C GLU A 160 11.67 29.86 20.96
N ASP A 161 12.20 28.65 21.14
CA ASP A 161 13.10 28.36 22.26
C ASP A 161 14.32 29.30 22.24
N GLU A 162 14.81 29.67 23.42
CA GLU A 162 15.98 30.55 23.54
C GLU A 162 17.25 29.93 22.92
N SER A 163 17.32 28.60 22.78
CA SER A 163 18.42 27.89 22.09
C SER A 163 18.62 28.38 20.66
N VAL A 164 17.54 28.74 19.95
CA VAL A 164 17.61 29.25 18.57
C VAL A 164 18.49 30.50 18.50
N VAL A 165 18.51 31.30 19.56
CA VAL A 165 19.33 32.51 19.69
C VAL A 165 20.68 32.19 20.33
N PHE A 166 20.69 31.58 21.51
CA PHE A 166 21.92 31.42 22.31
C PHE A 166 22.87 30.34 21.80
N GLU A 167 22.36 29.37 21.04
CA GLU A 167 23.17 28.36 20.34
C GLU A 167 23.35 28.65 18.85
N ALA A 168 22.79 29.78 18.37
CA ALA A 168 22.88 30.22 16.97
C ALA A 168 22.38 29.19 15.95
N GLU A 169 21.29 28.46 16.25
CA GLU A 169 20.72 27.44 15.34
C GLU A 169 20.29 28.04 13.99
N GLY A 170 19.68 29.24 13.99
CA GLY A 170 19.27 29.94 12.78
C GLY A 170 18.09 29.32 12.00
N GLN A 171 17.42 28.31 12.55
CA GLN A 171 16.25 27.66 11.94
C GLN A 171 15.00 27.82 12.82
N SER A 172 13.91 28.33 12.24
CA SER A 172 12.61 28.48 12.92
C SER A 172 11.78 27.19 12.86
N SER A 173 10.84 27.06 13.80
CA SER A 173 9.80 26.03 13.81
C SER A 173 8.98 26.03 12.53
N GLY A 174 8.68 27.21 11.97
CA GLY A 174 8.01 27.34 10.67
C GLY A 174 8.81 26.72 9.52
N TYR A 175 10.13 26.96 9.44
CA TYR A 175 10.99 26.30 8.45
C TYR A 175 11.01 24.78 8.65
N LYS A 176 11.21 24.34 9.91
CA LYS A 176 11.24 22.92 10.29
C LYS A 176 9.93 22.22 9.87
N LEU A 177 8.75 22.84 10.05
CA LEU A 177 7.45 22.29 9.64
C LEU A 177 7.35 22.06 8.14
N LEU A 178 7.77 23.06 7.33
CA LEU A 178 7.75 22.92 5.88
C LEU A 178 8.64 21.77 5.41
N THR A 179 9.86 21.69 5.96
CA THR A 179 10.82 20.63 5.60
C THR A 179 10.38 19.26 6.11
N ALA A 180 9.68 19.18 7.24
CA ALA A 180 9.15 17.94 7.77
C ALA A 180 8.06 17.37 6.86
N TYR A 181 7.16 18.22 6.34
CA TYR A 181 6.17 17.80 5.36
C TYR A 181 6.83 17.33 4.05
N ASP A 182 7.79 18.09 3.51
CA ASP A 182 8.51 17.68 2.31
C ASP A 182 9.24 16.35 2.53
N ARG A 183 9.82 16.12 3.71
CA ARG A 183 10.45 14.85 4.09
C ARG A 183 9.44 13.71 4.19
N LEU A 184 8.27 13.94 4.81
CA LEU A 184 7.18 12.96 4.93
C LEU A 184 6.77 12.44 3.55
N ILE A 185 6.45 13.35 2.62
CA ILE A 185 6.05 12.99 1.25
C ILE A 185 7.17 12.25 0.52
N ASN A 186 8.42 12.70 0.66
CA ASN A 186 9.57 12.03 0.04
C ASN A 186 9.80 10.61 0.58
N LEU A 187 9.62 10.39 1.89
CA LEU A 187 9.70 9.04 2.48
C LEU A 187 8.61 8.13 1.90
N GLY A 188 7.39 8.64 1.72
CA GLY A 188 6.30 7.92 1.06
C GLY A 188 6.67 7.46 -0.34
N ILE A 189 7.14 8.38 -1.19
CA ILE A 189 7.54 8.04 -2.57
C ILE A 189 8.75 7.08 -2.58
N LEU A 190 9.71 7.24 -1.66
CA LEU A 190 10.88 6.38 -1.56
C LEU A 190 10.53 4.94 -1.14
N ALA A 191 9.61 4.77 -0.19
CA ALA A 191 9.12 3.45 0.21
C ALA A 191 8.58 2.67 -0.99
N TRP A 192 7.81 3.34 -1.85
CA TRP A 192 7.27 2.79 -3.09
C TRP A 192 8.32 2.51 -4.16
N GLN A 193 9.41 3.29 -4.22
CA GLN A 193 10.56 2.93 -5.05
C GLN A 193 11.19 1.62 -4.59
N TYR A 194 11.32 1.41 -3.27
CA TYR A 194 11.82 0.13 -2.75
C TYR A 194 10.81 -1.00 -2.95
N HIS A 195 9.51 -0.75 -2.80
CA HIS A 195 8.44 -1.73 -3.06
C HIS A 195 8.57 -2.37 -4.45
N PHE A 196 8.77 -1.56 -5.50
CA PHE A 196 8.90 -2.07 -6.87
C PHE A 196 10.27 -2.63 -7.24
N GLU A 197 11.27 -2.52 -6.36
CA GLU A 197 12.61 -3.06 -6.64
C GLU A 197 12.59 -4.58 -6.82
N PHE A 198 11.72 -5.27 -6.09
CA PHE A 198 11.61 -6.72 -6.13
C PHE A 198 10.25 -7.18 -6.66
N LEU A 199 9.20 -6.37 -6.52
CA LEU A 199 7.83 -6.82 -6.81
C LEU A 199 7.64 -7.26 -8.26
N ASN A 200 8.12 -6.47 -9.23
CA ASN A 200 8.02 -6.83 -10.65
C ASN A 200 8.74 -8.15 -10.96
N LEU A 201 9.88 -8.41 -10.33
CA LEU A 201 10.61 -9.67 -10.49
C LEU A 201 9.87 -10.83 -9.81
N GLY A 202 9.33 -10.60 -8.62
CA GLY A 202 8.53 -11.57 -7.88
C GLY A 202 7.34 -12.07 -8.70
N TYR A 203 6.55 -11.14 -9.23
CA TYR A 203 5.43 -11.49 -10.11
C TYR A 203 5.90 -12.08 -11.44
N ALA A 204 7.02 -11.62 -12.02
CA ALA A 204 7.51 -12.15 -13.30
C ALA A 204 7.83 -13.64 -13.20
N ALA A 205 8.48 -14.06 -12.11
CA ALA A 205 8.78 -15.46 -11.86
C ALA A 205 7.49 -16.30 -11.70
N TYR A 206 6.51 -15.78 -10.94
CA TYR A 206 5.23 -16.47 -10.75
C TYR A 206 4.43 -16.60 -12.06
N VAL A 207 4.29 -15.52 -12.83
CA VAL A 207 3.61 -15.53 -14.12
C VAL A 207 4.29 -16.48 -15.10
N THR A 208 5.63 -16.51 -15.13
CA THR A 208 6.37 -17.46 -16.00
C THR A 208 6.07 -18.91 -15.62
N LEU A 209 5.97 -19.23 -14.33
CA LEU A 209 5.54 -20.55 -13.86
C LEU A 209 4.09 -20.84 -14.27
N VAL A 210 3.18 -19.89 -14.09
CA VAL A 210 1.77 -20.04 -14.46
C VAL A 210 1.63 -20.32 -15.96
N ASP A 211 2.31 -19.54 -16.80
CA ASP A 211 2.32 -19.71 -18.25
C ASP A 211 2.83 -21.09 -18.66
N PHE A 212 3.90 -21.57 -18.03
CA PHE A 212 4.42 -22.92 -18.28
C PHE A 212 3.39 -23.98 -17.88
N CYS A 213 2.84 -23.89 -16.68
CA CYS A 213 1.85 -24.84 -16.17
C CYS A 213 0.59 -24.87 -17.03
N GLN A 214 0.08 -23.73 -17.50
CA GLN A 214 -1.11 -23.67 -18.36
C GLN A 214 -0.84 -24.21 -19.77
N LYS A 215 0.38 -24.04 -20.30
CA LYS A 215 0.77 -24.65 -21.59
C LYS A 215 0.91 -26.16 -21.48
N ALA A 216 1.51 -26.65 -20.39
CA ALA A 216 1.68 -28.08 -20.14
C ALA A 216 0.36 -28.76 -19.73
N PHE A 217 -0.49 -28.06 -18.99
CA PHE A 217 -1.73 -28.54 -18.39
C PHE A 217 -2.87 -27.53 -18.63
N PRO A 218 -3.54 -27.54 -19.79
CA PRO A 218 -4.54 -26.51 -20.13
C PRO A 218 -5.68 -26.33 -19.12
N ASP A 219 -6.04 -27.39 -18.39
CA ASP A 219 -7.14 -27.40 -17.41
C ASP A 219 -6.67 -27.23 -15.95
N ILE A 220 -5.39 -26.91 -15.70
CA ILE A 220 -4.90 -26.71 -14.33
C ILE A 220 -5.57 -25.47 -13.70
N PRO A 221 -6.24 -25.61 -12.54
CA PRO A 221 -6.76 -24.44 -11.83
C PRO A 221 -5.61 -23.59 -11.30
N LEU A 222 -5.71 -22.25 -11.39
CA LEU A 222 -4.70 -21.34 -10.84
C LEU A 222 -4.38 -21.64 -9.38
N GLN A 223 -5.41 -21.97 -8.59
CA GLN A 223 -5.27 -22.39 -7.19
C GLN A 223 -4.28 -23.55 -7.00
N ARG A 224 -4.20 -24.50 -7.93
CA ARG A 224 -3.23 -25.62 -7.85
C ARG A 224 -1.80 -25.12 -8.03
N ILE A 225 -1.58 -24.16 -8.92
CA ILE A 225 -0.27 -23.53 -9.11
C ILE A 225 0.09 -22.69 -7.87
N THR A 226 -0.85 -21.89 -7.34
CA THR A 226 -0.65 -21.16 -6.08
C THR A 226 -0.25 -22.11 -4.94
N GLN A 227 -0.92 -23.26 -4.82
CA GLN A 227 -0.58 -24.27 -3.80
C GLN A 227 0.86 -24.79 -3.91
N MET A 228 1.47 -24.81 -5.10
CA MET A 228 2.87 -25.24 -5.30
C MET A 228 3.89 -24.26 -4.71
N VAL A 229 3.55 -22.97 -4.62
CA VAL A 229 4.43 -21.92 -4.08
C VAL A 229 4.06 -21.48 -2.66
N SER A 230 2.86 -21.86 -2.18
CA SER A 230 2.38 -21.65 -0.82
C SER A 230 3.09 -22.52 0.24
N GLY A 231 2.67 -22.41 1.51
CA GLY A 231 3.17 -23.26 2.60
C GLY A 231 4.50 -22.82 3.20
N ILE A 232 4.87 -21.56 2.96
CA ILE A 232 6.01 -20.89 3.57
C ILE A 232 5.61 -20.14 4.85
N GLU A 233 6.58 -19.90 5.72
CA GLU A 233 6.40 -18.96 6.83
C GLU A 233 6.44 -17.55 6.26
N VAL A 234 5.38 -16.79 6.54
CA VAL A 234 5.18 -15.42 6.04
C VAL A 234 5.06 -14.50 7.25
N ILE A 235 5.70 -13.34 7.19
CA ILE A 235 5.72 -12.35 8.26
C ILE A 235 4.33 -11.83 8.63
N LEU A 236 3.38 -11.85 7.69
CA LEU A 236 1.98 -11.45 7.92
C LEU A 236 1.26 -12.30 8.97
N TYR A 237 1.79 -13.48 9.29
CA TYR A 237 1.26 -14.30 10.39
C TYR A 237 1.83 -13.92 11.75
N GLN A 238 2.95 -13.19 11.80
CA GLN A 238 3.62 -12.84 13.05
C GLN A 238 2.70 -12.05 13.99
N PRO A 239 1.93 -11.03 13.54
CA PRO A 239 0.97 -10.34 14.42
C PRO A 239 0.01 -11.29 15.14
N ASP A 240 -0.55 -12.27 14.43
CA ASP A 240 -1.45 -13.24 15.03
C ASP A 240 -0.73 -14.20 16.01
N GLU A 241 0.50 -14.61 15.69
CA GLU A 241 1.32 -15.43 16.59
C GLU A 241 1.67 -14.67 17.89
N GLU A 242 1.87 -13.36 17.83
CA GLU A 242 2.03 -12.51 19.02
C GLU A 242 0.77 -12.54 19.91
N LEU A 243 -0.42 -12.43 19.31
CA LEU A 243 -1.69 -12.50 20.05
C LEU A 243 -1.91 -13.87 20.68
N LYS A 244 -1.59 -14.96 19.97
CA LYS A 244 -1.63 -16.32 20.52
C LYS A 244 -0.65 -16.48 21.68
N ALA A 245 0.56 -15.93 21.57
CA ALA A 245 1.56 -15.95 22.65
C ALA A 245 1.08 -15.18 23.88
N LEU A 246 0.48 -14.00 23.69
CA LEU A 246 -0.13 -13.20 24.75
C LEU A 246 -1.29 -13.93 25.43
N ALA A 247 -2.13 -14.64 24.67
CA ALA A 247 -3.21 -15.45 25.21
C ALA A 247 -2.71 -16.64 26.04
N LYS A 248 -1.67 -17.35 25.57
CA LYS A 248 -1.03 -18.44 26.33
C LYS A 248 -0.42 -17.91 27.63
N MET A 249 0.32 -16.81 27.55
CA MET A 249 0.94 -16.18 28.71
C MET A 249 -0.09 -15.72 29.75
N ALA A 250 -1.25 -15.20 29.32
CA ALA A 250 -2.33 -14.84 30.22
C ALA A 250 -2.82 -16.04 31.06
N CYS A 251 -3.03 -17.21 30.42
CA CYS A 251 -3.42 -18.44 31.10
C CYS A 251 -2.31 -19.00 32.01
N GLU A 252 -1.04 -18.89 31.60
CA GLU A 252 0.10 -19.35 32.41
C GLU A 252 0.28 -18.51 33.69
N LEU A 253 -0.04 -17.22 33.59
CA LEU A 253 0.00 -16.27 34.70
C LEU A 253 -1.27 -16.27 35.58
N GLY A 254 -2.34 -16.95 35.16
CA GLY A 254 -3.60 -16.97 35.91
C GLY A 254 -4.36 -15.63 35.88
N ILE A 255 -4.12 -14.78 34.89
CA ILE A 255 -4.77 -13.47 34.74
C ILE A 255 -5.85 -13.47 33.65
N GLU A 256 -6.15 -14.61 33.05
CA GLU A 256 -7.04 -14.73 31.91
C GLU A 256 -8.47 -14.26 32.22
N ASP A 257 -8.96 -14.48 33.45
CA ASP A 257 -10.29 -14.04 33.87
C ASP A 257 -10.39 -12.51 33.97
N GLU A 258 -9.26 -11.82 34.19
CA GLU A 258 -9.21 -10.36 34.18
C GLU A 258 -9.31 -9.81 32.76
N ILE A 259 -8.57 -10.41 31.81
CA ILE A 259 -8.56 -10.04 30.39
C ILE A 259 -9.90 -10.35 29.71
N LEU A 260 -10.58 -11.42 30.12
CA LEU A 260 -11.89 -11.81 29.60
C LEU A 260 -13.04 -10.88 29.99
N LYS A 261 -12.88 -10.00 31.00
CA LYS A 261 -13.93 -9.05 31.34
C LYS A 261 -14.04 -7.98 30.26
N GLU A 262 -15.22 -7.80 29.71
CA GLU A 262 -15.54 -6.70 28.80
C GLU A 262 -15.52 -5.37 29.57
N ARG A 263 -14.51 -4.54 29.28
CA ARG A 263 -14.34 -3.20 29.83
C ARG A 263 -13.51 -2.34 28.88
N PRO A 264 -13.54 -1.01 29.00
CA PRO A 264 -12.67 -0.12 28.23
C PRO A 264 -11.20 -0.50 28.34
N VAL A 265 -10.45 -0.39 27.23
CA VAL A 265 -9.04 -0.74 27.14
C VAL A 265 -8.22 -0.17 28.31
N GLN A 266 -8.40 1.11 28.63
CA GLN A 266 -7.67 1.77 29.72
C GLN A 266 -7.95 1.12 31.09
N GLU A 267 -9.21 0.82 31.39
CA GLU A 267 -9.59 0.19 32.67
C GLU A 267 -9.02 -1.23 32.80
N LEU A 268 -8.79 -1.93 31.69
CA LEU A 268 -8.12 -3.23 31.70
C LEU A 268 -6.66 -3.07 32.10
N PHE A 269 -5.93 -2.16 31.45
CA PHE A 269 -4.51 -1.92 31.75
C PHE A 269 -4.31 -1.41 33.18
N ASP A 270 -5.14 -0.46 33.65
CA ASP A 270 -5.10 0.03 35.02
C ASP A 270 -5.28 -1.10 36.06
N ALA A 271 -6.12 -2.10 35.75
CA ALA A 271 -6.35 -3.25 36.61
C ALA A 271 -5.19 -4.26 36.58
N LEU A 272 -4.61 -4.51 35.40
CA LEU A 272 -3.43 -5.38 35.24
C LEU A 272 -2.21 -4.80 35.97
N GLU A 273 -2.04 -3.47 35.93
CA GLU A 273 -0.93 -2.77 36.58
C GLU A 273 -0.90 -3.01 38.11
N GLN A 274 -2.04 -3.32 38.74
CA GLN A 274 -2.12 -3.56 40.19
C GLN A 274 -1.43 -4.87 40.64
N THR A 275 -1.08 -5.76 39.71
CA THR A 275 -0.51 -7.08 40.04
C THR A 275 0.87 -7.27 39.41
N SER A 276 1.73 -8.13 40.00
CA SER A 276 3.02 -8.46 39.39
C SER A 276 2.88 -9.12 38.03
N ASP A 277 1.90 -10.01 37.93
CA ASP A 277 1.71 -10.86 36.75
C ASP A 277 1.03 -10.08 35.63
N GLY A 278 0.07 -9.21 35.97
CA GLY A 278 -0.50 -8.26 35.01
C GLY A 278 0.54 -7.30 34.44
N ARG A 279 1.44 -6.73 35.27
CA ARG A 279 2.57 -5.93 34.79
C ARG A 279 3.53 -6.71 33.90
N LEU A 280 3.75 -7.99 34.17
CA LEU A 280 4.60 -8.84 33.34
C LEU A 280 3.96 -9.09 31.97
N TRP A 281 2.65 -9.33 31.94
CA TRP A 281 1.89 -9.49 30.69
C TRP A 281 1.85 -8.18 29.89
N GLU A 282 1.62 -7.05 30.55
CA GLU A 282 1.62 -5.73 29.93
C GLU A 282 2.98 -5.41 29.27
N GLN A 283 4.10 -5.72 29.93
CA GLN A 283 5.43 -5.57 29.31
C GLN A 283 5.59 -6.41 28.03
N ARG A 284 4.99 -7.61 27.97
CA ARG A 284 5.00 -8.45 26.77
C ARG A 284 4.07 -7.90 25.69
N PHE A 285 2.94 -7.31 26.09
CA PHE A 285 2.00 -6.65 25.20
C PHE A 285 2.62 -5.42 24.55
N GLU A 286 3.27 -4.55 25.33
CA GLU A 286 3.99 -3.37 24.81
C GLU A 286 5.09 -3.77 23.83
N LYS A 287 5.84 -4.83 24.11
CA LYS A 287 6.86 -5.35 23.17
C LYS A 287 6.26 -5.94 21.90
N ALA A 288 5.04 -6.49 21.95
CA ALA A 288 4.36 -7.02 20.78
C ALA A 288 3.91 -5.91 19.82
N LYS A 289 3.62 -4.72 20.34
CA LYS A 289 3.11 -3.60 19.53
C LYS A 289 4.04 -3.24 18.37
N TYR A 290 5.33 -3.11 18.64
CA TYR A 290 6.31 -2.72 17.62
C TYR A 290 7.12 -3.93 17.13
N PRO A 291 7.01 -4.34 15.85
CA PRO A 291 6.23 -3.71 14.78
C PRO A 291 4.81 -4.28 14.59
N TRP A 292 4.41 -5.30 15.34
CA TRP A 292 3.34 -6.20 14.91
C TRP A 292 1.92 -5.63 14.97
N PHE A 293 1.68 -4.55 15.72
CA PHE A 293 0.36 -3.91 15.81
C PHE A 293 0.17 -2.80 14.77
N TYR A 294 1.18 -2.54 13.93
CA TYR A 294 1.02 -1.69 12.75
C TYR A 294 0.39 -2.43 11.56
N ILE A 295 -0.28 -3.56 11.81
CA ILE A 295 -1.15 -4.20 10.84
C ILE A 295 -2.50 -3.48 10.80
N SER A 296 -2.97 -3.16 9.60
CA SER A 296 -4.25 -2.50 9.36
C SER A 296 -5.41 -3.50 9.31
N THR A 297 -6.63 -3.03 9.59
CA THR A 297 -7.85 -3.84 9.46
C THR A 297 -8.29 -4.04 8.02
N GLY A 298 -7.87 -3.15 7.12
CA GLY A 298 -8.03 -3.24 5.67
C GLY A 298 -6.73 -3.62 4.97
N THR A 299 -6.55 -3.14 3.74
CA THR A 299 -5.31 -3.34 2.98
C THR A 299 -4.18 -2.42 3.48
N GLY A 300 -4.51 -1.39 4.27
CA GLY A 300 -3.56 -0.37 4.71
C GLY A 300 -3.28 0.66 3.62
N TRP A 301 -3.99 0.55 2.51
CA TRP A 301 -3.88 1.42 1.34
C TRP A 301 -4.59 2.75 1.54
N PHE A 302 -5.56 2.81 2.44
CA PHE A 302 -6.36 4.02 2.65
C PHE A 302 -6.09 4.65 4.01
N HIS A 303 -6.21 5.97 4.09
CA HIS A 303 -6.07 6.71 5.34
C HIS A 303 -7.07 6.27 6.41
N HIS A 304 -8.23 5.74 6.01
CA HIS A 304 -9.31 5.30 6.90
C HIS A 304 -9.24 3.80 7.25
N ASP A 305 -8.17 3.10 6.88
CA ASP A 305 -7.88 1.76 7.38
C ASP A 305 -7.17 1.88 8.73
N PRO A 306 -7.85 1.72 9.89
CA PRO A 306 -7.18 1.81 11.17
C PRO A 306 -6.17 0.67 11.35
N ALA A 307 -5.06 0.99 12.02
CA ALA A 307 -4.11 0.00 12.49
C ALA A 307 -4.48 -0.50 13.89
N TRP A 308 -4.08 -1.73 14.24
CA TRP A 308 -4.33 -2.26 15.59
C TRP A 308 -3.71 -1.40 16.69
N ILE A 309 -2.61 -0.70 16.39
CA ILE A 309 -1.95 0.23 17.31
C ILE A 309 -2.83 1.45 17.65
N ASP A 310 -3.70 1.86 16.73
CA ASP A 310 -4.66 2.96 16.91
C ASP A 310 -5.96 2.47 17.56
N GLU A 311 -6.32 1.20 17.36
CA GLU A 311 -7.53 0.56 17.90
C GLU A 311 -7.22 -0.74 18.66
N LEU A 312 -6.66 -0.62 19.86
CA LEU A 312 -6.22 -1.77 20.68
C LEU A 312 -7.36 -2.75 21.08
N GLU A 313 -8.63 -2.37 20.94
CA GLU A 313 -9.76 -3.28 21.18
C GLU A 313 -9.75 -4.48 20.21
N ILE A 314 -9.26 -4.29 18.99
CA ILE A 314 -9.18 -5.33 17.96
C ILE A 314 -8.22 -6.46 18.38
N PRO A 315 -6.93 -6.21 18.67
CA PRO A 315 -6.03 -7.26 19.14
C PRO A 315 -6.48 -7.86 20.48
N LEU A 316 -7.05 -7.06 21.39
CA LEU A 316 -7.56 -7.56 22.67
C LEU A 316 -8.74 -8.53 22.49
N THR A 317 -9.66 -8.25 21.57
CA THR A 317 -10.77 -9.16 21.24
C THR A 317 -10.24 -10.51 20.74
N SER A 318 -9.24 -10.50 19.85
CA SER A 318 -8.58 -11.72 19.36
C SER A 318 -7.87 -12.49 20.48
N ILE A 319 -7.18 -11.80 21.40
CA ILE A 319 -6.57 -12.43 22.58
C ILE A 319 -7.62 -13.10 23.46
N ARG A 320 -8.75 -12.43 23.74
CA ARG A 320 -9.87 -13.01 24.50
C ARG A 320 -10.41 -14.26 23.82
N MET A 321 -10.59 -14.24 22.50
CA MET A 321 -11.01 -15.42 21.72
C MET A 321 -10.01 -16.58 21.85
N TYR A 322 -8.70 -16.30 21.79
CA TYR A 322 -7.67 -17.32 21.96
C TYR A 322 -7.62 -17.90 23.37
N ILE A 323 -7.77 -17.08 24.41
CA ILE A 323 -7.92 -17.54 25.79
C ILE A 323 -9.11 -18.52 25.89
N GLN A 324 -10.26 -18.17 25.31
CA GLN A 324 -11.44 -19.05 25.34
C GLN A 324 -11.19 -20.39 24.64
N LYS A 325 -10.47 -20.40 23.51
CA LYS A 325 -10.06 -21.64 22.81
C LYS A 325 -9.15 -22.50 23.69
N LEU A 326 -8.15 -21.90 24.32
CA LEU A 326 -7.24 -22.58 25.23
C LEU A 326 -7.99 -23.19 26.44
N LYS A 327 -8.95 -22.48 27.03
CA LYS A 327 -9.80 -23.01 28.12
C LYS A 327 -10.66 -24.20 27.69
N ARG A 328 -10.94 -24.37 26.38
CA ARG A 328 -11.62 -25.56 25.83
C ARG A 328 -10.67 -26.69 25.43
N GLY A 329 -9.35 -26.51 25.59
CA GLY A 329 -8.34 -27.49 25.19
C GLY A 329 -8.10 -27.54 23.68
N GLU A 330 -8.50 -26.51 22.93
CA GLU A 330 -8.23 -26.41 21.49
C GLU A 330 -6.79 -25.96 21.22
N SER A 331 -6.16 -26.51 20.17
CA SER A 331 -4.84 -26.06 19.72
C SER A 331 -4.95 -24.73 18.96
N LEU A 332 -3.96 -23.85 19.19
CA LEU A 332 -3.78 -22.61 18.43
C LEU A 332 -2.75 -22.75 17.29
N GLU A 333 -2.11 -23.92 17.17
CA GLU A 333 -1.04 -24.15 16.21
C GLU A 333 -1.57 -24.24 14.78
N ARG A 334 -0.81 -23.69 13.84
CA ARG A 334 -1.12 -23.77 12.42
C ARG A 334 -0.65 -25.12 11.84
N PRO A 335 -1.42 -25.76 10.95
CA PRO A 335 -1.08 -27.07 10.38
C PRO A 335 -0.03 -26.97 9.26
N LEU A 336 1.11 -26.31 9.50
CA LEU A 336 2.16 -26.07 8.49
C LEU A 336 2.71 -27.37 7.90
N GLY A 337 2.82 -28.42 8.71
CA GLY A 337 3.28 -29.74 8.23
C GLY A 337 2.31 -30.45 7.28
N GLU A 338 1.01 -30.19 7.40
CA GLU A 338 0.01 -30.70 6.45
C GLU A 338 0.07 -29.92 5.14
N LEU A 339 0.18 -28.59 5.22
CA LEU A 339 0.31 -27.72 4.06
C LEU A 339 1.57 -28.06 3.22
N LYS A 340 2.71 -28.29 3.87
CA LYS A 340 3.95 -28.70 3.18
C LYS A 340 3.79 -30.05 2.47
N ARG A 341 3.18 -31.04 3.13
CA ARG A 341 2.92 -32.36 2.52
C ARG A 341 1.98 -32.28 1.32
N GLU A 342 0.92 -31.47 1.43
CA GLU A 342 -0.02 -31.26 0.31
C GLU A 342 0.66 -30.59 -0.87
N ARG A 343 1.46 -29.54 -0.61
CA ARG A 343 2.26 -28.87 -1.64
C ARG A 343 3.21 -29.85 -2.35
N ASP A 344 4.00 -30.60 -1.59
CA ASP A 344 4.99 -31.52 -2.15
C ASP A 344 4.31 -32.64 -2.97
N ARG A 345 3.12 -33.10 -2.53
CA ARG A 345 2.30 -34.04 -3.31
C ARG A 345 1.86 -33.45 -4.64
N ILE A 346 1.29 -32.24 -4.63
CA ILE A 346 0.83 -31.55 -5.85
C ILE A 346 2.00 -31.37 -6.83
N ILE A 347 3.16 -30.92 -6.34
CA ILE A 347 4.36 -30.74 -7.16
C ILE A 347 4.75 -32.05 -7.84
N SER A 348 4.86 -33.14 -7.07
CA SER A 348 5.24 -34.45 -7.61
C SER A 348 4.24 -34.96 -8.65
N GLU A 349 2.94 -34.88 -8.36
CA GLU A 349 1.88 -35.35 -9.26
C GLU A 349 1.92 -34.63 -10.62
N TYR A 350 2.04 -33.30 -10.64
CA TYR A 350 2.13 -32.55 -11.89
C TYR A 350 3.46 -32.77 -12.61
N ARG A 351 4.57 -32.83 -11.88
CA ARG A 351 5.89 -33.09 -12.46
C ARG A 351 5.93 -34.46 -13.18
N ASP A 352 5.27 -35.47 -12.64
CA ASP A 352 5.24 -36.83 -13.21
C ASP A 352 4.39 -36.92 -14.49
N LEU A 353 3.48 -35.97 -14.71
CA LEU A 353 2.68 -35.88 -15.93
C LEU A 353 3.44 -35.25 -17.12
N LEU A 354 4.59 -34.63 -16.87
CA LEU A 354 5.38 -34.01 -17.93
C LEU A 354 6.05 -35.09 -18.81
N PRO A 355 5.92 -34.98 -20.16
CA PRO A 355 6.28 -36.07 -21.07
C PRO A 355 7.79 -36.22 -21.29
N SER A 356 8.56 -35.15 -21.11
CA SER A 356 10.01 -35.12 -21.35
C SER A 356 10.80 -34.74 -20.10
N GLU A 357 12.03 -35.21 -20.02
CA GLU A 357 12.95 -34.79 -18.93
C GLU A 357 13.33 -33.31 -19.04
N ASP A 358 13.35 -32.74 -20.25
CA ASP A 358 13.61 -31.32 -20.47
C ASP A 358 12.46 -30.45 -19.91
N ASP A 359 11.21 -30.86 -20.10
CA ASP A 359 10.05 -30.18 -19.52
C ASP A 359 10.07 -30.27 -17.98
N LYS A 360 10.44 -31.42 -17.42
CA LYS A 360 10.59 -31.60 -15.97
C LYS A 360 11.67 -30.69 -15.39
N GLN A 361 12.84 -30.61 -16.04
CA GLN A 361 13.91 -29.70 -15.62
C GLN A 361 13.48 -28.24 -15.70
N THR A 362 12.75 -27.86 -16.75
CA THR A 362 12.21 -26.51 -16.90
C THR A 362 11.19 -26.20 -15.80
N PHE A 363 10.26 -27.12 -15.53
CA PHE A 363 9.30 -27.00 -14.43
C PHE A 363 9.99 -26.83 -13.08
N ASP A 364 10.98 -27.68 -12.78
CA ASP A 364 11.73 -27.64 -11.52
C ASP A 364 12.44 -26.29 -11.35
N GLN A 365 13.06 -25.75 -12.41
CA GLN A 365 13.76 -24.47 -12.37
C GLN A 365 12.81 -23.28 -12.17
N LEU A 366 11.68 -23.26 -12.89
CA LEU A 366 10.67 -22.21 -12.76
C LEU A 366 10.02 -22.24 -11.37
N LEU A 367 9.70 -23.44 -10.87
CA LEU A 367 9.12 -23.62 -9.55
C LEU A 367 10.10 -23.19 -8.46
N ALA A 368 11.38 -23.58 -8.55
CA ALA A 368 12.40 -23.16 -7.60
C ALA A 368 12.56 -21.63 -7.57
N THR A 369 12.54 -20.99 -8.74
CA THR A 369 12.60 -19.53 -8.83
C THR A 369 11.36 -18.89 -8.19
N ALA A 370 10.16 -19.39 -8.51
CA ALA A 370 8.92 -18.89 -7.94
C ALA A 370 8.88 -19.06 -6.41
N GLN A 371 9.28 -20.22 -5.87
CA GLN A 371 9.35 -20.48 -4.43
C GLN A 371 10.39 -19.62 -3.71
N MET A 372 11.51 -19.28 -4.37
CA MET A 372 12.52 -18.38 -3.83
C MET A 372 11.99 -16.95 -3.66
N VAL A 373 11.22 -16.45 -4.63
CA VAL A 373 10.71 -15.07 -4.61
C VAL A 373 9.41 -14.91 -3.82
N PHE A 374 8.61 -15.96 -3.68
CA PHE A 374 7.29 -15.91 -3.06
C PHE A 374 7.28 -15.32 -1.63
N PRO A 375 8.27 -15.61 -0.75
CA PRO A 375 8.36 -14.96 0.56
C PRO A 375 8.40 -13.43 0.46
N TYR A 376 9.12 -12.85 -0.51
CA TYR A 376 9.11 -11.40 -0.73
C TYR A 376 7.71 -10.91 -1.14
N VAL A 377 7.10 -11.59 -2.12
CA VAL A 377 5.78 -11.23 -2.66
C VAL A 377 4.72 -11.20 -1.56
N GLU A 378 4.86 -11.99 -0.50
CA GLU A 378 3.95 -11.92 0.63
C GLU A 378 4.42 -10.95 1.73
N ASN A 379 5.72 -10.94 2.03
CA ASN A 379 6.25 -10.19 3.18
C ASN A 379 6.30 -8.68 2.96
N HIS A 380 6.41 -8.21 1.71
CA HIS A 380 6.52 -6.78 1.43
C HIS A 380 5.28 -6.00 1.91
N MET A 381 4.09 -6.61 1.85
CA MET A 381 2.84 -6.02 2.31
C MET A 381 2.93 -5.58 3.77
N PHE A 382 3.54 -6.39 4.64
CA PHE A 382 3.70 -6.01 6.04
C PHE A 382 4.58 -4.77 6.20
N TYR A 383 5.71 -4.70 5.51
CA TYR A 383 6.63 -3.57 5.64
C TYR A 383 6.06 -2.27 5.06
N VAL A 384 5.46 -2.34 3.87
CA VAL A 384 5.05 -1.17 3.10
C VAL A 384 3.60 -0.79 3.39
N GLU A 385 2.67 -1.70 3.12
CA GLU A 385 1.24 -1.42 3.10
C GLU A 385 0.63 -1.39 4.49
N HIS A 386 1.22 -2.10 5.45
CA HIS A 386 0.80 -2.08 6.84
C HIS A 386 1.69 -1.15 7.68
N TRP A 387 2.93 -1.55 7.94
CA TRP A 387 3.77 -0.89 8.95
C TRP A 387 4.11 0.54 8.58
N PHE A 388 4.67 0.75 7.39
CA PHE A 388 5.03 2.09 6.91
C PHE A 388 3.79 2.98 6.73
N HIS A 389 2.75 2.53 6.03
CA HIS A 389 1.54 3.34 5.80
C HIS A 389 0.84 3.74 7.10
N SER A 390 0.73 2.84 8.08
CA SER A 390 0.10 3.17 9.38
C SER A 390 0.80 4.34 10.08
N ILE A 391 2.13 4.33 10.12
CA ILE A 391 2.90 5.46 10.67
C ILE A 391 2.70 6.71 9.79
N PHE A 392 2.73 6.56 8.46
CA PHE A 392 2.61 7.67 7.53
C PHE A 392 1.28 8.42 7.68
N TRP A 393 0.16 7.69 7.79
CA TRP A 393 -1.15 8.27 8.02
C TRP A 393 -1.22 9.03 9.34
N ASN A 394 -0.64 8.48 10.40
CA ASN A 394 -0.58 9.16 11.69
C ASN A 394 0.28 10.42 11.66
N LYS A 395 1.40 10.43 10.94
CA LYS A 395 2.19 11.65 10.69
C LYS A 395 1.42 12.68 9.87
N MET A 396 0.63 12.26 8.89
CA MET A 396 -0.25 13.17 8.15
C MET A 396 -1.36 13.77 9.03
N ARG A 397 -1.91 13.00 9.98
CA ARG A 397 -2.82 13.53 11.01
C ARG A 397 -2.14 14.54 11.92
N GLU A 398 -0.87 14.33 12.29
CA GLU A 398 -0.07 15.35 13.01
C GLU A 398 0.05 16.65 12.20
N VAL A 399 0.30 16.57 10.89
CA VAL A 399 0.32 17.74 10.00
C VAL A 399 -1.03 18.44 10.01
N SER A 400 -2.13 17.69 9.90
CA SER A 400 -3.49 18.26 9.91
C SER A 400 -3.85 18.90 11.26
N ARG A 401 -3.37 18.36 12.39
CA ARG A 401 -3.55 19.01 13.71
C ARG A 401 -3.02 20.44 13.73
N ARG A 402 -1.90 20.73 13.08
CA ARG A 402 -1.35 22.10 12.97
C ARG A 402 -2.33 23.06 12.27
N PHE A 403 -3.06 22.56 11.29
CA PHE A 403 -4.08 23.33 10.57
C PHE A 403 -5.34 23.54 11.39
N VAL A 404 -5.79 22.53 12.15
CA VAL A 404 -6.92 22.66 13.08
C VAL A 404 -6.61 23.66 14.18
N GLU A 405 -5.42 23.59 14.79
CA GLU A 405 -4.92 24.54 15.79
C GLU A 405 -4.92 25.98 15.27
N ALA A 406 -4.55 26.17 14.00
CA ALA A 406 -4.58 27.47 13.32
C ALA A 406 -5.95 27.88 12.75
N GLY A 407 -6.96 27.01 12.89
CA GLY A 407 -8.33 27.25 12.46
C GLY A 407 -8.56 27.23 10.95
N PHE A 408 -7.74 26.53 10.17
CA PHE A 408 -7.95 26.36 8.72
C PHE A 408 -9.18 25.51 8.42
N TRP A 409 -9.38 24.44 9.18
CA TRP A 409 -10.52 23.53 9.12
C TRP A 409 -10.82 22.97 10.51
N ASP A 410 -11.98 22.33 10.65
CA ASP A 410 -12.54 21.98 11.95
C ASP A 410 -12.22 20.53 12.38
N ASP A 411 -11.86 19.64 11.44
CA ASP A 411 -11.56 18.23 11.69
C ASP A 411 -10.19 17.81 11.11
N VAL A 412 -9.41 17.01 11.84
CA VAL A 412 -8.12 16.49 11.38
C VAL A 412 -8.25 15.69 10.09
N GLU A 413 -9.37 14.98 9.90
CA GLU A 413 -9.62 14.16 8.71
C GLU A 413 -9.99 15.00 7.46
N ASP A 414 -10.19 16.32 7.59
CA ASP A 414 -10.44 17.18 6.42
C ASP A 414 -9.22 17.30 5.48
N VAL A 415 -8.02 16.96 5.96
CA VAL A 415 -6.78 16.99 5.18
C VAL A 415 -6.83 16.06 3.96
N TRP A 416 -7.55 14.94 4.03
CA TRP A 416 -7.61 13.95 2.95
C TRP A 416 -8.31 14.51 1.70
N LEU A 417 -9.09 15.57 1.87
CA LEU A 417 -9.77 16.28 0.79
C LEU A 417 -8.85 17.25 0.06
N LEU A 418 -7.59 17.40 0.44
CA LEU A 418 -6.57 18.18 -0.26
C LEU A 418 -5.54 17.24 -0.87
N ASN A 419 -5.06 17.55 -2.07
CA ASN A 419 -3.90 16.83 -2.60
C ASN A 419 -2.60 17.32 -1.93
N ARG A 420 -1.53 16.54 -2.05
CA ARG A 420 -0.25 16.86 -1.40
C ARG A 420 0.35 18.24 -1.77
N HIS A 421 0.04 18.75 -2.96
CA HIS A 421 0.54 20.06 -3.38
C HIS A 421 -0.26 21.21 -2.77
N GLU A 422 -1.57 21.03 -2.63
CA GLU A 422 -2.44 21.98 -1.93
C GLU A 422 -2.11 22.07 -0.44
N ILE A 423 -1.81 20.93 0.20
CA ILE A 423 -1.37 20.91 1.60
C ILE A 423 -0.05 21.69 1.76
N ARG A 424 0.90 21.51 0.84
CA ARG A 424 2.16 22.29 0.84
C ARG A 424 1.90 23.80 0.72
N GLN A 425 0.94 24.19 -0.12
CA GLN A 425 0.53 25.59 -0.28
C GLN A 425 -0.15 26.11 1.00
N ALA A 426 -1.03 25.32 1.61
CA ALA A 426 -1.69 25.66 2.86
C ALA A 426 -0.68 25.83 4.00
N LEU A 427 0.33 24.95 4.09
CA LEU A 427 1.41 25.06 5.07
C LEU A 427 2.18 26.37 4.89
N TRP A 428 2.38 26.83 3.66
CA TRP A 428 3.04 28.11 3.41
C TRP A 428 2.23 29.31 3.95
N ASP A 429 0.92 29.33 3.73
CA ASP A 429 0.02 30.32 4.34
C ASP A 429 0.10 30.25 5.87
N LEU A 430 0.01 29.05 6.45
CA LEU A 430 0.10 28.84 7.89
C LEU A 430 1.39 29.41 8.50
N VAL A 431 2.55 29.02 7.98
CA VAL A 431 3.84 29.43 8.58
C VAL A 431 4.14 30.91 8.35
N THR A 432 3.68 31.50 7.23
CA THR A 432 3.86 32.93 6.99
C THR A 432 2.93 33.78 7.85
N ALA A 433 1.69 33.34 8.07
CA ALA A 433 0.77 33.98 9.00
C ALA A 433 1.30 33.93 10.44
N TRP A 434 1.79 32.75 10.87
CA TRP A 434 2.45 32.58 12.16
C TRP A 434 3.67 33.51 12.32
N ALA A 435 4.58 33.52 11.34
CA ALA A 435 5.80 34.33 11.40
C ALA A 435 5.53 35.85 11.43
N THR A 436 4.42 36.30 10.85
CA THR A 436 4.04 37.72 10.81
C THR A 436 3.08 38.12 11.93
N GLY A 437 2.52 37.16 12.67
CA GLY A 437 1.51 37.40 13.70
C GLY A 437 0.16 37.85 13.15
N VAL A 438 -0.15 37.55 11.89
CA VAL A 438 -1.45 37.86 11.27
C VAL A 438 -2.34 36.63 11.20
N LYS A 439 -3.64 36.83 10.96
CA LYS A 439 -4.57 35.73 10.75
C LYS A 439 -4.31 35.06 9.39
N PRO A 440 -4.19 33.72 9.32
CA PRO A 440 -4.04 33.03 8.04
C PRO A 440 -5.29 33.15 7.17
N MET A 441 -5.10 33.08 5.85
CA MET A 441 -6.20 33.12 4.88
C MET A 441 -6.88 31.76 4.70
N GLY A 442 -6.25 30.70 5.20
CA GLY A 442 -6.62 29.31 5.02
C GLY A 442 -8.10 29.00 5.17
N LYS A 443 -8.74 29.44 6.28
CA LYS A 443 -10.17 29.16 6.50
C LYS A 443 -11.08 29.73 5.40
N LEU A 444 -10.73 30.90 4.88
CA LEU A 444 -11.52 31.55 3.83
C LEU A 444 -11.33 30.88 2.46
N HIS A 445 -10.17 30.30 2.21
CA HIS A 445 -9.87 29.63 0.95
C HIS A 445 -10.24 28.14 0.96
N TRP A 446 -9.70 27.38 1.92
CA TRP A 446 -9.84 25.93 2.00
C TRP A 446 -11.17 25.48 2.58
N GLY A 447 -11.78 26.25 3.49
CA GLY A 447 -13.08 25.88 4.09
C GLY A 447 -14.18 25.62 3.05
N PRO A 448 -14.43 26.54 2.11
CA PRO A 448 -15.37 26.31 1.01
C PRO A 448 -14.98 25.14 0.09
N GLU A 449 -13.69 24.96 -0.20
CA GLU A 449 -13.20 23.86 -1.03
C GLU A 449 -13.44 22.50 -0.35
N ILE A 450 -13.11 22.35 0.93
CA ILE A 450 -13.36 21.15 1.73
C ILE A 450 -14.86 20.83 1.77
N ALA A 451 -15.71 21.82 2.06
CA ALA A 451 -17.16 21.62 2.12
C ALA A 451 -17.73 21.16 0.78
N TRP A 452 -17.25 21.73 -0.32
CA TRP A 452 -17.63 21.29 -1.66
C TRP A 452 -17.10 19.87 -1.97
N ARG A 453 -15.84 19.56 -1.66
CA ARG A 453 -15.24 18.24 -1.91
C ARG A 453 -15.93 17.13 -1.11
N LYS A 454 -16.38 17.39 0.12
CA LYS A 454 -17.25 16.45 0.86
C LYS A 454 -18.48 16.05 0.06
N GLN A 455 -19.17 17.03 -0.55
CA GLN A 455 -20.34 16.77 -1.38
C GLN A 455 -20.00 16.04 -2.68
N VAL A 456 -18.83 16.34 -3.28
CA VAL A 456 -18.33 15.64 -4.47
C VAL A 456 -18.05 14.18 -4.17
N MET A 457 -17.36 13.88 -3.06
CA MET A 457 -17.04 12.50 -2.68
C MET A 457 -18.30 11.64 -2.49
N GLU A 458 -19.35 12.18 -1.86
CA GLU A 458 -20.62 11.45 -1.71
C GLU A 458 -21.28 11.14 -3.06
N LYS A 459 -21.19 12.07 -4.02
CA LYS A 459 -21.69 11.84 -5.38
C LYS A 459 -20.85 10.83 -6.15
N PHE A 460 -19.54 10.83 -5.97
CA PHE A 460 -18.66 9.81 -6.53
C PHE A 460 -18.97 8.42 -5.98
N LYS A 461 -19.25 8.30 -4.68
CA LYS A 461 -19.63 7.03 -4.05
C LYS A 461 -20.94 6.48 -4.62
N ALA A 462 -21.91 7.36 -4.90
CA ALA A 462 -23.19 7.00 -5.49
C ALA A 462 -23.12 6.66 -6.99
N TRP A 463 -22.01 6.98 -7.67
CA TRP A 463 -21.84 6.71 -9.10
C TRP A 463 -21.23 5.34 -9.36
N THR A 464 -21.85 4.59 -10.26
CA THR A 464 -21.35 3.29 -10.74
C THR A 464 -20.42 3.51 -11.93
N ALA A 465 -19.14 3.27 -11.70
CA ALA A 465 -18.11 3.37 -12.72
C ALA A 465 -18.24 2.23 -13.75
N PRO A 466 -18.11 2.50 -15.07
CA PRO A 466 -17.92 1.44 -16.05
C PRO A 466 -16.67 0.61 -15.70
N PRO A 467 -16.70 -0.72 -15.83
CA PRO A 467 -15.57 -1.59 -15.47
C PRO A 467 -14.35 -1.36 -16.38
N ALA A 468 -14.57 -0.84 -17.58
CA ALA A 468 -13.52 -0.38 -18.46
C ALA A 468 -14.03 0.73 -19.39
N LEU A 469 -13.10 1.40 -20.07
CA LEU A 469 -13.32 2.46 -21.06
C LEU A 469 -12.47 2.20 -22.30
N GLY A 470 -12.85 2.81 -23.42
CA GLY A 470 -12.09 2.78 -24.67
C GLY A 470 -12.18 1.44 -25.42
N THR A 471 -11.12 1.13 -26.17
CA THR A 471 -11.12 0.03 -27.14
C THR A 471 -10.27 -1.14 -26.64
N VAL A 472 -10.85 -2.34 -26.60
CA VAL A 472 -10.14 -3.56 -26.18
C VAL A 472 -9.08 -3.94 -27.24
N PRO A 473 -7.80 -4.08 -26.86
CA PRO A 473 -6.75 -4.50 -27.78
C PRO A 473 -6.87 -5.99 -28.12
N GLU A 474 -6.26 -6.42 -29.24
CA GLU A 474 -6.23 -7.85 -29.61
C GLU A 474 -5.44 -8.72 -28.61
N LYS A 475 -4.49 -8.12 -27.88
CA LYS A 475 -3.69 -8.77 -26.81
C LYS A 475 -3.40 -7.79 -25.68
N ILE A 476 -3.46 -8.27 -24.44
CA ILE A 476 -2.98 -7.57 -23.24
C ILE A 476 -1.55 -8.08 -22.96
N THR A 477 -0.60 -7.17 -22.73
CA THR A 477 0.84 -7.49 -22.71
C THR A 477 1.53 -7.27 -21.35
N GLU A 478 0.84 -6.70 -20.36
CA GLU A 478 1.39 -6.49 -19.02
C GLU A 478 1.09 -7.70 -18.12
N PRO A 479 2.11 -8.39 -17.59
CA PRO A 479 1.92 -9.55 -16.72
C PRO A 479 1.53 -9.21 -15.27
N PHE A 480 1.54 -7.94 -14.86
CA PHE A 480 1.45 -7.52 -13.45
C PHE A 480 0.12 -6.89 -13.02
N THR A 481 -0.89 -6.90 -13.89
CA THR A 481 -2.24 -6.37 -13.61
C THR A 481 -3.35 -7.22 -14.19
#